data_AF-A0A5J4DW40-F1
#
_entry.id   AF-A0A5J4DW40-F1
#
_cell.length_a   1.000
_cell.length_b   1.000
_cell.length_c   1.000
_cell.angle_alpha   90.00
_cell.angle_beta   90.00
_cell.angle_gamma   90.00
#
_symmetry.space_group_name_H-M   'P 1'
#
loop_
_entity.id
_entity.type
_entity.pdbx_description
1 polymer ?
#
loop_
_entity_poly.entity_id
_entity_poly.type
_entity_poly.pdbx_seq_one_letter_code
_entity_poly.pdbx_strand_id
1 'polypeptide(L)'
;MKQIILLSMTISILLLQTTASNNAFATDSSDTVKPTITTQGDIYKISTVPTPVSLSILATDDVDGQIRVDCDKTSQTIFQIGKTTVRCYTIDSAGNVARASFVVTVGDNFVKIPDWIKNLTQYWVNQQMSDQQYVATLKYLMEQKIVHVPYSKQTTDDPSSEIPIWIKTNSQKWIDGTMSNDEFSIGVQWMLERGLIQF
;
A
#
# COMPACT_ATOMS: atom_id res chain seq x y z
N MET A 1 -40.44 -35.22 -88.11
CA MET A 1 -39.41 -34.29 -88.62
C MET A 1 -39.03 -33.34 -87.49
N LYS A 2 -37.74 -33.35 -87.07
CA LYS A 2 -37.00 -32.29 -86.33
C LYS A 2 -37.56 -31.88 -84.95
N GLN A 3 -36.79 -31.65 -83.88
CA GLN A 3 -35.36 -31.69 -83.58
C GLN A 3 -35.28 -31.72 -82.04
N ILE A 4 -34.42 -32.57 -81.48
CA ILE A 4 -34.09 -32.61 -80.05
C ILE A 4 -33.10 -31.48 -79.79
N ILE A 5 -33.45 -30.51 -78.94
CA ILE A 5 -32.52 -29.48 -78.45
C ILE A 5 -32.12 -29.87 -77.02
N LEU A 6 -30.90 -30.39 -76.87
CA LEU A 6 -30.21 -30.53 -75.59
C LEU A 6 -29.68 -29.15 -75.19
N LEU A 7 -30.29 -28.51 -74.19
CA LEU A 7 -29.68 -27.36 -73.50
C LEU A 7 -28.76 -27.90 -72.40
N SER A 8 -27.46 -27.75 -72.62
CA SER A 8 -26.41 -27.99 -71.62
C SER A 8 -26.48 -26.92 -70.55
N MET A 9 -26.71 -27.33 -69.30
CA MET A 9 -26.71 -26.47 -68.13
C MET A 9 -25.25 -26.33 -67.64
N THR A 10 -24.55 -25.27 -68.01
CA THR A 10 -23.25 -24.93 -67.40
C THR A 10 -23.52 -24.10 -66.15
N ILE A 11 -23.39 -24.73 -64.98
CA ILE A 11 -23.30 -24.03 -63.70
C ILE A 11 -21.87 -23.50 -63.57
N SER A 12 -21.70 -22.20 -63.78
CA SER A 12 -20.47 -21.50 -63.42
C SER A 12 -20.46 -21.28 -61.91
N ILE A 13 -19.75 -22.14 -61.18
CA ILE A 13 -19.46 -21.94 -59.76
C ILE A 13 -18.38 -20.87 -59.67
N LEU A 14 -18.79 -19.63 -59.35
CA LEU A 14 -17.87 -18.57 -58.96
C LEU A 14 -17.41 -18.86 -57.52
N LEU A 15 -16.24 -19.47 -57.37
CA LEU A 15 -15.55 -19.59 -56.09
C LEU A 15 -15.08 -18.20 -55.67
N LEU A 16 -15.90 -17.46 -54.92
CA LEU A 16 -15.36 -16.40 -54.06
C LEU A 16 -14.54 -17.11 -52.98
N GLN A 17 -13.23 -17.15 -53.19
CA GLN A 17 -12.28 -17.46 -52.13
C GLN A 17 -12.46 -16.39 -51.06
N THR A 18 -13.17 -16.72 -49.99
CA THR A 18 -13.05 -15.95 -48.76
C THR A 18 -11.63 -16.20 -48.26
N THR A 19 -10.76 -15.21 -48.45
CA THR A 19 -9.60 -15.09 -47.57
C THR A 19 -10.17 -14.82 -46.19
N ALA A 20 -10.42 -15.88 -45.43
CA ALA A 20 -10.45 -15.74 -43.98
C ALA A 20 -9.05 -15.26 -43.62
N SER A 21 -8.92 -13.95 -43.40
CA SER A 21 -7.78 -13.40 -42.70
C SER A 21 -7.80 -14.04 -41.33
N ASN A 22 -7.07 -15.13 -41.16
CA ASN A 22 -6.66 -15.63 -39.88
C ASN A 22 -5.71 -14.58 -39.29
N ASN A 23 -6.25 -13.45 -38.85
CA ASN A 23 -5.61 -12.67 -37.80
C ASN A 23 -5.82 -13.49 -36.53
N ALA A 24 -5.02 -14.54 -36.37
CA ALA A 24 -4.65 -14.99 -35.05
C ALA A 24 -4.24 -13.75 -34.27
N PHE A 25 -4.81 -13.54 -33.09
CA PHE A 25 -4.27 -12.63 -32.10
C PHE A 25 -2.79 -12.99 -31.95
N ALA A 26 -1.91 -12.28 -32.64
CA ALA A 26 -0.49 -12.37 -32.40
C ALA A 26 -0.30 -11.73 -31.04
N THR A 27 -0.30 -12.55 -29.99
CA THR A 27 0.38 -12.20 -28.75
C THR A 27 1.77 -11.72 -29.15
N ASP A 28 2.18 -10.55 -28.66
CA ASP A 28 3.53 -10.03 -28.88
C ASP A 28 4.52 -10.95 -28.14
N SER A 29 4.80 -12.11 -28.73
CA SER A 29 5.34 -13.28 -28.02
C SER A 29 6.84 -13.20 -27.75
N SER A 30 7.43 -12.02 -27.90
CA SER A 30 8.86 -11.79 -27.67
C SER A 30 9.15 -11.16 -26.31
N ASP A 31 8.17 -10.47 -25.73
CA ASP A 31 8.34 -9.83 -24.44
C ASP A 31 8.22 -10.85 -23.29
N THR A 32 9.16 -10.74 -22.34
CA THR A 32 9.30 -11.63 -21.17
C THR A 32 9.48 -10.85 -19.87
N VAL A 33 9.49 -9.51 -19.94
CA VAL A 33 9.63 -8.64 -18.77
C VAL A 33 8.28 -8.53 -18.09
N LYS A 34 8.27 -8.51 -16.75
CA LYS A 34 7.02 -8.39 -16.00
C LYS A 34 6.69 -6.92 -15.78
N PRO A 35 5.39 -6.55 -15.78
CA PRO A 35 4.97 -5.23 -15.36
C PRO A 35 5.38 -4.93 -13.92
N THR A 36 5.61 -3.66 -13.63
CA THR A 36 5.83 -3.16 -12.27
C THR A 36 4.57 -2.47 -11.77
N ILE A 37 4.02 -2.91 -10.64
CA ILE A 37 2.92 -2.24 -9.94
C ILE A 37 3.49 -1.34 -8.85
N THR A 38 3.28 -0.02 -8.98
CA THR A 38 3.64 0.98 -7.98
C THR A 38 2.41 1.33 -7.12
N THR A 39 2.57 1.29 -5.80
CA THR A 39 1.53 1.65 -4.81
C THR A 39 2.04 2.73 -3.86
N GLN A 40 1.12 3.40 -3.16
CA GLN A 40 1.45 4.35 -2.10
C GLN A 40 1.88 3.70 -0.77
N GLY A 41 2.06 2.37 -0.73
CA GLY A 41 2.32 1.61 0.50
C GLY A 41 1.11 1.48 1.40
N ASP A 42 1.34 1.08 2.65
CA ASP A 42 0.29 0.91 3.65
C ASP A 42 -0.37 2.26 4.00
N ILE A 43 -1.70 2.25 4.08
CA ILE A 43 -2.51 3.44 4.34
C ILE A 43 -3.09 3.35 5.74
N TYR A 44 -3.06 4.46 6.45
CA TYR A 44 -3.60 4.59 7.79
C TYR A 44 -4.60 5.74 7.82
N LYS A 45 -5.84 5.45 8.21
CA LYS A 45 -6.93 6.43 8.27
C LYS A 45 -7.53 6.46 9.67
N ILE A 46 -7.29 7.55 10.39
CA ILE A 46 -7.97 7.80 11.67
C ILE A 46 -9.46 7.99 11.40
N SER A 47 -10.28 7.09 11.94
CA SER A 47 -11.73 7.15 11.89
C SER A 47 -12.36 6.23 12.94
N THR A 48 -13.51 6.63 13.47
CA THR A 48 -14.33 5.80 14.38
C THR A 48 -15.51 5.13 13.66
N VAL A 49 -15.59 5.29 12.33
CA VAL A 49 -16.64 4.72 11.47
C VAL A 49 -16.06 4.20 10.16
N PRO A 50 -16.74 3.28 9.46
CA PRO A 50 -16.34 2.87 8.10
C PRO A 50 -16.20 4.09 7.19
N THR A 51 -15.12 4.15 6.40
CA THR A 51 -14.70 5.38 5.70
C THR A 51 -14.12 5.07 4.33
N PRO A 52 -14.39 5.86 3.28
CA PRO A 52 -13.73 5.71 1.99
C PRO A 52 -12.25 6.14 2.07
N VAL A 53 -11.39 5.41 1.35
CA VAL A 53 -9.95 5.67 1.28
C VAL A 53 -9.52 5.78 -0.18
N SER A 54 -8.85 6.89 -0.52
CA SER A 54 -8.30 7.09 -1.86
C SER A 54 -7.10 6.18 -2.10
N LEU A 55 -7.16 5.37 -3.16
CA LEU A 55 -6.09 4.50 -3.60
C LEU A 55 -5.39 5.11 -4.81
N SER A 56 -4.05 5.21 -4.76
CA SER A 56 -3.20 5.61 -5.90
C SER A 56 -2.32 4.44 -6.30
N ILE A 57 -2.63 3.83 -7.44
CA ILE A 57 -2.01 2.60 -7.94
C ILE A 57 -1.75 2.76 -9.43
N LEU A 58 -0.54 2.43 -9.85
CA LEU A 58 -0.10 2.50 -11.24
C LEU A 58 0.58 1.18 -11.62
N ALA A 59 0.44 0.74 -12.87
CA ALA A 59 1.33 -0.27 -13.43
C ALA A 59 1.97 0.23 -14.71
N THR A 60 3.24 -0.09 -14.88
CA THR A 60 4.01 0.21 -16.07
C THR A 60 4.85 -0.99 -16.49
N ASP A 61 5.06 -1.10 -17.78
CA ASP A 61 5.88 -2.11 -18.44
C ASP A 61 6.78 -1.42 -19.47
N ASP A 62 7.90 -2.06 -19.86
CA ASP A 62 8.86 -1.48 -20.78
C ASP A 62 8.40 -1.50 -22.25
N VAL A 63 7.53 -2.46 -22.63
CA VAL A 63 6.96 -2.55 -23.98
C VAL A 63 5.57 -1.93 -24.03
N ASP A 64 4.68 -2.30 -23.11
CA ASP A 64 3.28 -1.87 -23.11
C ASP A 64 3.07 -0.46 -22.51
N GLY A 65 4.08 0.10 -21.84
CA GLY A 65 3.95 1.38 -21.16
C GLY A 65 2.98 1.30 -19.99
N GLN A 66 2.01 2.21 -19.88
CA GLN A 66 1.07 2.21 -18.76
C GLN A 66 -0.06 1.20 -18.97
N ILE A 67 -0.20 0.26 -18.03
CA ILE A 67 -1.18 -0.83 -18.09
C ILE A 67 -2.26 -0.64 -17.02
N ARG A 68 -3.49 -1.09 -17.32
CA ARG A 68 -4.57 -1.14 -16.34
C ARG A 68 -4.26 -2.15 -15.23
N VAL A 69 -4.48 -1.74 -13.99
CA VAL A 69 -4.42 -2.62 -12.81
C VAL A 69 -5.83 -3.02 -12.40
N ASP A 70 -6.01 -4.29 -12.07
CA ASP A 70 -7.22 -4.80 -11.44
C ASP A 70 -6.96 -5.06 -9.96
N CYS A 71 -7.82 -4.55 -9.08
CA CYS A 71 -7.67 -4.69 -7.63
C CYS A 71 -9.01 -5.10 -7.01
N ASP A 72 -8.94 -5.91 -5.95
CA ASP A 72 -10.12 -6.37 -5.22
C ASP A 72 -10.84 -5.27 -4.40
N LYS A 73 -10.20 -4.10 -4.28
CA LYS A 73 -10.73 -2.87 -3.66
C LYS A 73 -10.36 -1.67 -4.54
N THR A 74 -11.27 -0.71 -4.64
CA THR A 74 -11.09 0.54 -5.40
C THR A 74 -11.23 1.76 -4.48
N SER A 75 -10.87 2.95 -4.96
CA SER A 75 -11.03 4.21 -4.21
C SER A 75 -12.47 4.52 -3.79
N GLN A 76 -13.47 3.84 -4.36
CA GLN A 76 -14.88 3.98 -4.00
C GLN A 76 -15.30 3.01 -2.88
N THR A 77 -14.42 2.09 -2.48
CA THR A 77 -14.72 1.10 -1.44
C THR A 77 -14.76 1.79 -0.07
N ILE A 78 -15.80 1.49 0.71
CA ILE A 78 -15.87 1.87 2.13
C ILE A 78 -15.11 0.81 2.93
N PHE A 79 -14.00 1.22 3.53
CA PHE A 79 -13.20 0.35 4.38
C PHE A 79 -13.80 0.31 5.79
N GLN A 80 -14.00 -0.90 6.31
CA GLN A 80 -14.43 -1.11 7.68
C GLN A 80 -13.29 -0.80 8.66
N ILE A 81 -13.63 -0.54 9.92
CA ILE A 81 -12.65 -0.41 11.00
C ILE A 81 -11.83 -1.70 11.10
N GLY A 82 -10.52 -1.55 11.25
CA GLY A 82 -9.53 -2.63 11.28
C GLY A 82 -8.63 -2.60 10.05
N LYS A 83 -7.93 -3.73 9.84
CA LYS A 83 -7.00 -3.93 8.73
C LYS A 83 -7.73 -4.60 7.55
N THR A 84 -7.58 -4.05 6.36
CA THR A 84 -8.03 -4.63 5.10
C THR A 84 -6.85 -4.74 4.14
N THR A 85 -6.53 -5.94 3.67
CA THR A 85 -5.53 -6.13 2.61
C THR A 85 -6.15 -5.87 1.25
N VAL A 86 -5.57 -4.94 0.48
CA VAL A 86 -5.87 -4.73 -0.93
C VAL A 86 -4.93 -5.58 -1.75
N ARG A 87 -5.47 -6.32 -2.72
CA ARG A 87 -4.71 -7.19 -3.62
C ARG A 87 -4.94 -6.73 -5.06
N CYS A 88 -3.84 -6.53 -5.76
CA CYS A 88 -3.83 -6.05 -7.13
C CYS A 88 -3.10 -7.03 -8.05
N TYR A 89 -3.55 -7.03 -9.30
CA TYR A 89 -3.13 -7.91 -10.37
C TYR A 89 -3.08 -7.13 -11.68
N THR A 90 -2.08 -7.42 -12.51
CA THR A 90 -2.09 -6.99 -13.91
C THR A 90 -1.38 -8.03 -14.77
N ILE A 91 -1.71 -8.01 -16.06
CA ILE A 91 -1.12 -8.83 -17.11
C ILE A 91 -0.87 -7.92 -18.31
N ASP A 92 0.32 -8.04 -18.89
CA ASP A 92 0.67 -7.31 -20.12
C ASP A 92 0.11 -8.00 -21.37
N SER A 93 0.44 -7.47 -22.55
CA SER A 93 -0.02 -8.02 -23.83
C SER A 93 0.66 -9.35 -24.20
N ALA A 94 1.87 -9.59 -23.68
CA ALA A 94 2.67 -10.81 -23.89
C ALA A 94 2.30 -11.95 -22.93
N GLY A 95 1.54 -11.66 -21.87
CA GLY A 95 1.07 -12.59 -20.85
C GLY A 95 1.91 -12.64 -19.58
N ASN A 96 2.87 -11.73 -19.38
CA ASN A 96 3.61 -11.67 -18.11
C ASN A 96 2.74 -11.04 -17.02
N VAL A 97 2.89 -11.56 -15.81
CA VAL A 97 1.97 -11.29 -14.69
C VAL A 97 2.70 -10.63 -13.53
N ALA A 98 2.08 -9.58 -13.00
CA ALA A 98 2.51 -8.90 -11.78
C ALA A 98 1.41 -8.87 -10.72
N ARG A 99 1.82 -8.90 -9.45
CA ARG A 99 0.94 -8.84 -8.28
C ARG A 99 1.52 -7.91 -7.24
N ALA A 100 0.66 -7.18 -6.54
CA ALA A 100 1.02 -6.34 -5.41
C ALA A 100 -0.07 -6.38 -4.35
N SER A 101 0.31 -6.08 -3.11
CA SER A 101 -0.64 -5.91 -2.01
C SER A 101 -0.15 -4.88 -1.01
N PHE A 102 -1.09 -4.18 -0.39
CA PHE A 102 -0.83 -3.26 0.71
C PHE A 102 -2.00 -3.30 1.69
N VAL A 103 -1.79 -2.78 2.90
CA VAL A 103 -2.78 -2.79 3.97
C VAL A 103 -3.40 -1.41 4.13
N VAL A 104 -4.73 -1.35 4.20
CA VAL A 104 -5.49 -0.18 4.64
C VAL A 104 -5.95 -0.43 6.06
N THR A 105 -5.52 0.42 6.99
CA THR A 105 -5.95 0.39 8.39
C THR A 105 -6.86 1.58 8.67
N VAL A 106 -8.12 1.30 9.00
CA VAL A 106 -9.09 2.32 9.46
C VAL A 106 -9.32 2.14 10.95
N GLY A 107 -9.23 3.20 11.74
CA GLY A 107 -9.38 3.12 13.19
C GLY A 107 -8.53 4.16 13.90
N ASP A 108 -8.53 4.16 15.23
CA ASP A 108 -7.64 4.98 16.06
C ASP A 108 -6.61 4.13 16.83
N ASN A 109 -6.80 2.81 16.87
CA ASN A 109 -5.93 1.86 17.56
C ASN A 109 -4.91 1.19 16.62
N PHE A 110 -4.00 1.98 16.05
CA PHE A 110 -2.85 1.47 15.28
C PHE A 110 -1.58 2.23 15.62
N VAL A 111 -0.43 1.68 15.26
CA VAL A 111 0.87 2.36 15.38
C VAL A 111 1.37 2.75 14.00
N LYS A 112 1.76 4.02 13.85
CA LYS A 112 2.41 4.54 12.65
C LYS A 112 3.58 5.42 13.08
N ILE A 113 4.80 4.94 12.84
CA ILE A 113 6.03 5.65 13.16
C ILE A 113 6.93 5.60 11.93
N PRO A 114 7.15 6.74 11.23
CA PRO A 114 8.06 6.77 10.09
C PRO A 114 9.50 6.41 10.48
N ASP A 115 10.22 5.71 9.61
CA ASP A 115 11.59 5.24 9.92
C ASP A 115 12.58 6.37 10.23
N TRP A 116 12.39 7.55 9.63
CA TRP A 116 13.25 8.71 9.88
C TRP A 116 13.21 9.20 11.33
N ILE A 117 12.19 8.82 12.11
CA ILE A 117 12.10 9.09 13.56
C ILE A 117 13.19 8.37 14.35
N LYS A 118 13.73 7.25 13.84
CA LYS A 118 14.85 6.55 14.47
C LYS A 118 16.08 7.45 14.59
N ASN A 119 16.36 8.27 13.57
CA ASN A 119 17.48 9.22 13.61
C ASN A 119 17.29 10.29 14.70
N LEU A 120 16.08 10.84 14.85
CA LEU A 120 15.75 11.77 15.93
C LEU A 120 15.95 11.13 17.31
N THR A 121 15.48 9.89 17.45
CA THR A 121 15.59 9.11 18.68
C THR A 121 17.05 8.77 18.99
N GLN A 122 17.90 8.56 17.98
CA GLN A 122 19.33 8.31 18.16
C GLN A 122 20.05 9.54 18.75
N TYR A 123 19.71 10.76 18.34
CA TYR A 123 20.27 11.98 18.96
C TYR A 123 19.97 12.05 20.46
N TRP A 124 18.75 11.67 20.85
CA TRP A 124 18.35 11.61 22.26
C TRP A 124 19.07 10.50 23.03
N VAL A 125 19.15 9.29 22.47
CA VAL A 125 19.87 8.17 23.10
C VAL A 125 21.36 8.49 23.28
N ASN A 126 21.97 9.19 22.32
CA ASN A 126 23.37 9.63 22.38
C ASN A 126 23.60 10.89 23.24
N GLN A 127 22.59 11.33 24.01
CA GLN A 127 22.67 12.50 24.89
C GLN A 127 22.93 13.84 24.15
N GLN A 128 22.69 13.88 22.83
CA GLN A 128 22.77 15.10 22.02
C GLN A 128 21.46 15.90 22.08
N MET A 129 20.40 15.31 22.65
CA MET A 129 19.09 15.92 22.88
C MET A 129 18.64 15.57 24.31
N SER A 130 18.09 16.54 25.04
CA SER A 130 17.57 16.30 26.39
C SER A 130 16.24 15.55 26.36
N ASP A 131 15.86 14.95 27.50
CA ASP A 131 14.56 14.27 27.64
C ASP A 131 13.39 15.21 27.33
N GLN A 132 13.45 16.47 27.80
CA GLN A 132 12.43 17.49 27.53
C GLN A 132 12.32 17.82 26.04
N GLN A 133 13.46 17.95 25.35
CA GLN A 133 13.48 18.22 23.90
C GLN A 133 12.91 17.03 23.12
N TYR A 134 13.24 15.80 23.52
CA TYR A 134 12.73 14.60 22.88
C TYR A 134 11.22 14.43 23.06
N VAL A 135 10.73 14.63 24.29
CA VAL A 135 9.29 14.63 24.62
C VAL A 135 8.54 15.69 23.82
N ALA A 136 9.05 16.93 23.77
CA ALA A 136 8.44 18.00 22.98
C ALA A 136 8.39 17.67 21.48
N THR A 137 9.45 17.02 20.97
CA THR A 137 9.53 16.56 19.58
C THR A 137 8.48 15.49 19.30
N LEU A 138 8.37 14.45 20.15
CA LEU A 138 7.35 13.42 20.00
C LEU A 138 5.93 14.00 20.10
N LYS A 139 5.69 14.90 21.05
CA LYS A 139 4.41 15.62 21.18
C LYS A 139 4.05 16.31 19.86
N TYR A 140 4.95 17.13 19.32
CA TYR A 140 4.71 17.84 18.06
C TYR A 140 4.37 16.87 16.92
N LEU A 141 5.14 15.79 16.77
CA LEU A 141 4.92 14.80 15.71
C LEU A 141 3.57 14.07 15.83
N MET A 142 3.11 13.86 17.07
CA MET A 142 1.79 13.30 17.34
C MET A 142 0.65 14.30 17.05
N GLU A 143 0.82 15.58 17.42
CA GLU A 143 -0.13 16.66 17.07
C GLU A 143 -0.28 16.81 15.55
N GLN A 144 0.83 16.68 14.81
CA GLN A 144 0.84 16.69 13.35
C GLN A 144 0.37 15.37 12.70
N LYS A 145 0.00 14.36 13.50
CA LYS A 145 -0.42 13.02 13.02
C LYS A 145 0.62 12.33 12.13
N ILE A 146 1.89 12.69 12.29
CA ILE A 146 3.03 12.06 11.62
C ILE A 146 3.37 10.76 12.35
N VAL A 147 3.48 10.85 13.67
CA VAL A 147 3.54 9.72 14.58
C VAL A 147 2.13 9.48 15.11
N HIS A 148 1.63 8.27 14.98
CA HIS A 148 0.37 7.86 15.59
C HIS A 148 0.65 6.67 16.49
N VAL A 149 0.34 6.82 17.77
CA VAL A 149 0.38 5.76 18.78
C VAL A 149 -0.98 5.81 19.47
N PRO A 150 -1.65 4.66 19.70
CA PRO A 150 -2.95 4.66 20.36
C PRO A 150 -2.84 5.33 21.73
N TYR A 151 -3.76 6.24 22.02
CA TYR A 151 -3.82 6.89 23.32
C TYR A 151 -4.29 5.91 24.40
N SER A 152 -3.55 5.85 25.51
CA SER A 152 -4.08 5.39 26.79
C SER A 152 -4.48 6.59 27.65
N LYS A 153 -5.47 6.38 28.53
CA LYS A 153 -5.94 7.42 29.45
C LYS A 153 -4.79 7.86 30.35
N GLN A 154 -4.56 9.17 30.43
CA GLN A 154 -3.61 9.73 31.40
C GLN A 154 -4.04 9.33 32.82
N THR A 155 -3.08 8.89 33.61
CA THR A 155 -3.28 8.65 35.05
C THR A 155 -3.05 9.95 35.81
N THR A 156 -3.74 10.13 36.95
CA THR A 156 -3.62 11.32 37.82
C THR A 156 -2.38 11.26 38.73
N ASP A 157 -1.44 10.36 38.48
CA ASP A 157 -0.24 10.20 39.29
C ASP A 157 0.80 11.27 38.92
N ASP A 158 1.53 11.73 39.94
CA ASP A 158 2.53 12.79 39.89
C ASP A 158 3.48 12.60 38.68
N PRO A 159 3.59 13.58 37.76
CA PRO A 159 4.40 13.44 36.57
C PRO A 159 5.86 13.22 36.93
N SER A 160 6.41 12.08 36.53
CA SER A 160 7.86 11.90 36.44
C SER A 160 8.41 13.04 35.58
N SER A 161 9.46 13.73 36.05
CA SER A 161 10.14 14.77 35.25
C SER A 161 11.17 14.19 34.28
N GLU A 162 11.52 12.91 34.42
CA GLU A 162 12.59 12.25 33.68
C GLU A 162 12.12 10.96 32.99
N ILE A 163 12.79 10.62 31.89
CA ILE A 163 12.51 9.39 31.14
C ILE A 163 13.39 8.26 31.72
N PRO A 164 12.79 7.16 32.22
CA PRO A 164 13.56 6.03 32.75
C PRO A 164 14.54 5.42 31.76
N ILE A 165 15.66 4.90 32.26
CA ILE A 165 16.72 4.27 31.45
C ILE A 165 16.24 3.10 30.59
N TRP A 166 15.22 2.36 31.05
CA TRP A 166 14.67 1.24 30.29
C TRP A 166 14.03 1.70 28.97
N ILE A 167 13.45 2.91 28.92
CA ILE A 167 12.90 3.49 27.69
C ILE A 167 14.04 3.77 26.71
N LYS A 168 15.12 4.41 27.16
CA LYS A 168 16.33 4.64 26.33
C LYS A 168 16.93 3.32 25.81
N THR A 169 16.96 2.29 26.65
CA THR A 169 17.45 0.96 26.26
C THR A 169 16.60 0.34 25.16
N ASN A 170 15.28 0.43 25.27
CA ASN A 170 14.36 -0.06 24.24
C ASN A 170 14.42 0.77 22.95
N SER A 171 14.60 2.08 23.07
CA SER A 171 14.81 2.97 21.93
C SER A 171 16.05 2.58 21.13
N GLN A 172 17.16 2.20 21.77
CA GLN A 172 18.33 1.70 21.05
C GLN A 172 18.00 0.42 20.26
N LYS A 173 17.32 -0.56 20.89
CA LYS A 173 16.89 -1.79 20.20
C LYS A 173 16.00 -1.51 18.98
N TRP A 174 15.11 -0.52 19.10
CA TRP A 174 14.22 -0.09 18.02
C TRP A 174 14.99 0.57 16.87
N ILE A 175 15.99 1.41 17.18
CA ILE A 175 16.88 1.99 16.18
C ILE A 175 17.66 0.90 15.45
N ASP A 176 18.20 -0.07 16.18
CA ASP A 176 18.96 -1.21 15.65
C ASP A 176 18.10 -2.20 14.83
N GLY A 177 16.77 -2.03 14.82
CA GLY A 177 15.84 -2.87 14.07
C GLY A 177 15.53 -4.21 14.75
N THR A 178 15.98 -4.41 15.99
CA THR A 178 15.69 -5.61 16.80
C THR A 178 14.37 -5.53 17.55
N MET A 179 13.70 -4.37 17.49
CA MET A 179 12.39 -4.10 18.07
C MET A 179 11.50 -3.43 17.02
N SER A 180 10.24 -3.87 16.96
CA SER A 180 9.23 -3.35 16.03
C SER A 180 8.68 -1.98 16.47
N ASN A 181 7.97 -1.31 15.57
CA ASN A 181 7.26 -0.06 15.90
C ASN A 181 6.21 -0.28 16.99
N ASP A 182 5.47 -1.40 16.94
CA ASP A 182 4.48 -1.74 17.94
C ASP A 182 5.11 -1.91 19.33
N GLU A 183 6.24 -2.62 19.44
CA GLU A 183 6.96 -2.79 20.72
C GLU A 183 7.56 -1.48 21.24
N PHE A 184 8.17 -0.67 20.36
CA PHE A 184 8.68 0.65 20.74
C PHE A 184 7.55 1.57 21.23
N SER A 185 6.37 1.48 20.62
CA SER A 185 5.21 2.28 21.00
C SER A 185 4.76 2.06 22.45
N ILE A 186 5.10 0.92 23.07
CA ILE A 186 4.82 0.65 24.49
C ILE A 186 5.54 1.67 25.39
N GLY A 187 6.78 2.05 25.05
CA GLY A 187 7.51 3.10 25.77
C GLY A 187 6.87 4.47 25.60
N VAL A 188 6.37 4.77 24.40
CA VAL A 188 5.64 6.02 24.12
C VAL A 188 4.31 6.06 24.88
N GLN A 189 3.57 4.95 24.91
CA GLN A 189 2.35 4.79 25.71
C GLN A 189 2.62 5.04 27.19
N TRP A 190 3.69 4.45 27.73
CA TRP A 190 4.08 4.71 29.12
C TRP A 190 4.32 6.21 29.40
N MET A 191 4.98 6.92 28.47
CA MET A 191 5.19 8.37 28.60
C MET A 191 3.88 9.16 28.55
N LEU A 192 2.91 8.74 27.75
CA LEU A 192 1.57 9.34 27.70
C LEU A 192 0.81 9.12 29.02
N GLU A 193 0.81 7.89 29.55
CA GLU A 193 0.10 7.52 30.77
C GLU A 193 0.57 8.28 32.01
N ARG A 194 1.88 8.57 32.05
CA ARG A 194 2.54 9.31 33.14
C ARG A 194 2.55 10.82 32.94
N GLY A 195 1.91 11.31 31.87
CA GLY A 195 1.86 12.74 31.58
C GLY A 195 3.22 13.36 31.23
N LEU A 196 4.20 12.58 30.77
CA LEU A 196 5.41 13.15 30.16
C LEU A 196 5.06 13.80 28.81
N ILE A 197 4.23 13.13 28.00
CA ILE A 197 3.65 13.67 26.77
C ILE A 197 2.17 14.00 27.05
N GLN A 198 1.75 15.25 26.80
CA GLN A 198 0.40 15.74 27.09
C GLN A 198 -0.16 16.56 25.92
N PHE A 199 -1.48 16.51 25.71
CA PHE A 199 -2.22 17.20 24.62
C PHE A 199 -3.31 18.10 25.17
#